data_AF-A0A9D1RF42-F1
#
_entry.id   AF-A0A9D1RF42-F1
#
_cell.length_a   1.000
_cell.length_b   1.000
_cell.length_c   1.000
_cell.angle_alpha   90.00
_cell.angle_beta   90.00
_cell.angle_gamma   90.00
#
_symmetry.space_group_name_H-M   'P 1'
#
loop_
_entity.id
_entity.type
_entity.pdbx_description
1 polymer ?
#
loop_
_entity_poly.entity_id
_entity_poly.type
_entity_poly.pdbx_seq_one_letter_code
_entity_poly.pdbx_strand_id
1 'polypeptide(L)'
;MRKILIFLLLIKCSFTFAQNIDLTSVDEFFKIVDCIKNGKEVNMEQWHQFDSSAAYSIFSDYKDNRISNIVKSTMQSVFGDLNRDKESENLISLESLVRANYEKINENYLKIKEFRHSYDFGSLISNAKSRLQSFLGCDSLDASVKWKPVYFLFLSADGMDMDDAIVIDFNLIYKMTEEQRINFLAHEFFHVYRGHFENHEFNYANDINFAIDMIANEGIADQIDKYMGYREYYSSIIGSKELAEEFVSLYSKAEQDITTLQTILLQYADKQIDKN
;
A
#
# COMPACT_ATOMS: atom_id res chain seq x y z
N MET A 1 29.49 -42.47 -41.58
CA MET A 1 29.45 -42.00 -40.19
C MET A 1 29.83 -40.52 -40.13
N ARG A 2 28.86 -39.63 -39.94
CA ARG A 2 29.01 -38.30 -39.32
C ARG A 2 27.59 -37.73 -39.14
N LYS A 3 27.04 -37.92 -37.95
CA LYS A 3 25.79 -37.28 -37.51
C LYS A 3 26.12 -35.82 -37.27
N ILE A 4 25.51 -34.92 -38.04
CA ILE A 4 25.53 -33.48 -37.76
C ILE A 4 24.50 -33.23 -36.67
N LEU A 5 25.00 -32.90 -35.48
CA LEU A 5 24.19 -32.52 -34.32
C LEU A 5 23.64 -31.10 -34.59
N ILE A 6 22.33 -30.99 -34.80
CA ILE A 6 21.63 -29.71 -34.76
C ILE A 6 21.50 -29.34 -33.27
N PHE A 7 22.30 -28.37 -32.84
CA PHE A 7 22.17 -27.77 -31.52
C PHE A 7 20.99 -26.80 -31.56
N LEU A 8 19.82 -27.28 -31.16
CA LEU A 8 18.68 -26.43 -30.83
C LEU A 8 19.05 -25.62 -29.60
N LEU A 9 19.41 -24.35 -29.82
CA LEU A 9 19.47 -23.33 -28.78
C LEU A 9 18.04 -23.13 -28.28
N LEU A 10 17.61 -23.97 -27.35
CA LEU A 10 16.50 -23.66 -26.46
C LEU A 10 16.96 -22.48 -25.63
N ILE A 11 16.65 -21.27 -26.12
CA ILE A 11 16.60 -20.08 -25.29
C ILE A 11 15.70 -20.48 -24.14
N LYS A 12 16.31 -20.71 -22.97
CA LYS A 12 15.60 -20.71 -21.71
C LYS A 12 15.03 -19.31 -21.59
N CYS A 13 13.82 -19.11 -22.10
CA CYS A 13 12.94 -18.13 -21.51
C CYS A 13 12.82 -18.58 -20.06
N SER A 14 13.62 -17.97 -19.20
CA SER A 14 13.29 -17.87 -17.80
C SER A 14 11.87 -17.34 -17.80
N PHE A 15 10.90 -18.20 -17.52
CA PHE A 15 9.61 -17.74 -17.07
C PHE A 15 9.91 -16.96 -15.79
N THR A 16 10.13 -15.66 -15.94
CA THR A 16 9.89 -14.73 -14.85
C THR A 16 8.44 -15.00 -14.48
N PHE A 17 8.23 -15.65 -13.34
CA PHE A 17 6.91 -15.63 -12.72
C PHE A 17 6.55 -14.16 -12.64
N ALA A 18 5.62 -13.73 -13.49
CA ALA A 18 5.06 -12.39 -13.40
C ALA A 18 4.58 -12.27 -11.96
N GLN A 19 5.12 -11.29 -11.23
CA GLN A 19 4.60 -10.98 -9.91
C GLN A 19 3.10 -10.73 -10.08
N ASN A 20 2.28 -11.51 -9.38
CA ASN A 20 0.84 -11.52 -9.62
C ASN A 20 0.26 -10.22 -9.08
N ILE A 21 -0.17 -9.37 -10.02
CA ILE A 21 -1.13 -8.32 -9.73
C ILE A 21 -2.49 -8.97 -9.67
N ASP A 22 -3.19 -8.77 -8.56
CA ASP A 22 -4.55 -9.26 -8.41
C ASP A 22 -5.53 -8.09 -8.29
N LEU A 23 -6.47 -8.05 -9.23
CA LEU A 23 -7.53 -7.05 -9.31
C LEU A 23 -8.92 -7.66 -9.04
N THR A 24 -8.98 -8.92 -8.59
CA THR A 24 -10.26 -9.62 -8.37
C THR A 24 -11.12 -8.89 -7.34
N SER A 25 -10.53 -8.38 -6.27
CA SER A 25 -11.26 -7.59 -5.26
C SER A 25 -11.82 -6.28 -5.81
N VAL A 26 -11.12 -5.62 -6.74
CA VAL A 26 -11.63 -4.44 -7.47
C VAL A 26 -12.81 -4.82 -8.37
N ASP A 27 -12.71 -5.96 -9.05
CA ASP A 27 -13.77 -6.45 -9.93
C ASP A 27 -15.03 -6.86 -9.15
N GLU A 28 -14.86 -7.57 -8.03
CA GLU A 28 -15.96 -7.92 -7.13
C GLU A 28 -16.60 -6.66 -6.54
N PHE A 29 -15.81 -5.67 -6.13
CA PHE A 29 -16.35 -4.39 -5.69
C PHE A 29 -17.26 -3.75 -6.74
N PHE A 30 -16.81 -3.66 -8.00
CA PHE A 30 -17.64 -3.10 -9.08
C PHE A 30 -18.92 -3.89 -9.34
N LYS A 31 -18.87 -5.24 -9.26
CA LYS A 31 -20.07 -6.08 -9.41
C LYS A 31 -21.10 -5.78 -8.33
N ILE A 32 -20.66 -5.67 -7.08
CA ILE A 32 -21.51 -5.38 -5.92
C ILE A 32 -22.09 -3.96 -6.06
N VAL A 33 -21.26 -2.97 -6.36
CA VAL A 33 -21.71 -1.58 -6.54
C VAL A 33 -22.68 -1.44 -7.71
N ASP A 34 -22.43 -2.09 -8.85
CA ASP A 34 -23.38 -2.11 -9.97
C ASP A 34 -24.72 -2.74 -9.55
N CYS A 35 -24.71 -3.81 -8.75
CA CYS A 35 -25.93 -4.43 -8.23
C CYS A 35 -26.74 -3.43 -7.39
N ILE A 36 -26.09 -2.80 -6.41
CA ILE A 36 -26.68 -1.82 -5.50
C ILE A 36 -27.21 -0.59 -6.27
N LYS A 37 -26.42 0.00 -7.16
CA LYS A 37 -26.81 1.19 -7.96
C LYS A 37 -27.98 0.92 -8.89
N ASN A 38 -28.22 -0.34 -9.27
CA ASN A 38 -29.37 -0.76 -10.05
C ASN A 38 -30.62 -1.08 -9.19
N GLY A 39 -30.60 -0.75 -7.90
CA GLY A 39 -31.70 -0.98 -6.97
C GLY A 39 -31.94 -2.46 -6.64
N LYS A 40 -30.93 -3.32 -6.86
CA LYS A 40 -31.02 -4.75 -6.57
C LYS A 40 -30.38 -5.05 -5.23
N GLU A 41 -30.95 -6.04 -4.54
CA GLU A 41 -30.35 -6.60 -3.34
C GLU A 41 -29.16 -7.49 -3.70
N VAL A 42 -28.07 -7.36 -2.97
CA VAL A 42 -26.89 -8.21 -3.10
C VAL A 42 -27.11 -9.47 -2.29
N ASN A 43 -27.07 -10.62 -2.96
CA ASN A 43 -27.33 -11.91 -2.30
C ASN A 43 -26.10 -12.44 -1.54
N MET A 44 -26.32 -13.46 -0.71
CA MET A 44 -25.27 -14.05 0.13
C MET A 44 -24.10 -14.67 -0.66
N GLU A 45 -24.36 -15.22 -1.85
CA GLU A 45 -23.30 -15.79 -2.70
C GLU A 45 -22.40 -14.69 -3.27
N GLN A 46 -22.98 -13.56 -3.69
CA GLN A 46 -22.22 -12.40 -4.14
C GLN A 46 -21.37 -11.81 -3.00
N TRP A 47 -21.91 -11.73 -1.78
CA TRP A 47 -21.12 -11.32 -0.62
C TRP A 47 -19.99 -12.28 -0.30
N HIS A 48 -20.25 -13.59 -0.39
CA HIS A 48 -19.21 -14.60 -0.20
C HIS A 48 -18.10 -14.49 -1.26
N GLN A 49 -18.45 -14.27 -2.53
CA GLN A 49 -17.47 -14.06 -3.61
C GLN A 49 -16.63 -12.80 -3.37
N PHE A 50 -17.26 -11.71 -2.93
CA PHE A 50 -16.58 -10.48 -2.55
C PHE A 50 -15.60 -10.72 -1.40
N ASP A 51 -16.04 -11.34 -0.30
CA ASP A 51 -15.20 -11.62 0.87
C ASP A 51 -14.05 -12.57 0.53
N SER A 52 -14.26 -13.53 -0.37
CA SER A 52 -13.25 -14.52 -0.77
C SER A 52 -12.26 -14.01 -1.82
N SER A 53 -12.40 -12.76 -2.28
CA SER A 53 -11.48 -12.17 -3.26
C SER A 53 -10.13 -11.83 -2.63
N ALA A 54 -9.07 -11.77 -3.45
CA ALA A 54 -7.68 -11.81 -2.98
C ALA A 54 -7.31 -10.83 -1.86
N ALA A 55 -7.78 -9.59 -1.93
CA ALA A 55 -7.48 -8.56 -0.94
C ALA A 55 -8.48 -8.55 0.23
N TYR A 56 -9.78 -8.77 -0.05
CA TYR A 56 -10.81 -8.75 0.99
C TYR A 56 -10.76 -9.98 1.89
N SER A 57 -10.20 -11.11 1.42
CA SER A 57 -10.06 -12.32 2.23
C SER A 57 -9.14 -12.13 3.44
N ILE A 58 -8.20 -11.19 3.34
CA ILE A 58 -7.34 -10.79 4.46
C ILE A 58 -8.18 -10.34 5.66
N PHE A 59 -9.31 -9.67 5.41
CA PHE A 59 -10.20 -9.16 6.46
C PHE A 59 -11.31 -10.13 6.85
N SER A 60 -11.68 -11.09 5.99
CA SER A 60 -12.70 -12.09 6.31
C SER A 60 -12.20 -13.13 7.32
N ASP A 61 -10.89 -13.36 7.37
CA ASP A 61 -10.29 -14.36 8.25
C ASP A 61 -10.09 -13.83 9.69
N TYR A 62 -10.31 -12.53 9.92
CA TYR A 62 -10.29 -11.94 11.25
C TYR A 62 -11.58 -12.25 12.03
N LYS A 63 -11.42 -12.81 13.24
CA LYS A 63 -12.50 -13.26 14.12
C LYS A 63 -13.63 -12.25 14.40
N ASP A 64 -13.37 -10.95 14.26
CA ASP A 64 -14.32 -9.88 14.61
C ASP A 64 -15.21 -9.45 13.42
N ASN A 65 -14.86 -9.79 12.17
CA ASN A 65 -15.58 -9.36 10.95
C ASN A 65 -15.85 -7.84 10.84
N ARG A 66 -15.26 -7.02 11.71
CA ARG A 66 -15.57 -5.60 11.86
C ARG A 66 -15.29 -4.80 10.60
N ILE A 67 -14.13 -5.04 9.97
CA ILE A 67 -13.75 -4.36 8.72
C ILE A 67 -14.70 -4.75 7.58
N SER A 68 -14.98 -6.05 7.41
CA SER A 68 -15.93 -6.53 6.40
C SER A 68 -17.32 -5.90 6.59
N ASN A 69 -17.80 -5.82 7.83
CA ASN A 69 -19.09 -5.18 8.14
C ASN A 69 -19.10 -3.68 7.81
N ILE A 70 -18.04 -2.93 8.16
CA ILE A 70 -17.89 -1.50 7.83
C ILE A 70 -17.89 -1.31 6.31
N VAL A 71 -17.12 -2.12 5.58
CA VAL A 71 -17.05 -2.06 4.12
C VAL A 71 -18.43 -2.27 3.51
N LYS A 72 -19.11 -3.38 3.85
CA LYS A 72 -20.42 -3.73 3.27
C LYS A 72 -21.51 -2.71 3.61
N SER A 73 -21.59 -2.28 4.87
CA SER A 73 -22.60 -1.28 5.30
C SER A 73 -22.36 0.06 4.60
N THR A 74 -21.11 0.47 4.45
CA THR A 74 -20.75 1.71 3.76
C THR A 74 -21.02 1.63 2.27
N MET A 75 -20.77 0.48 1.62
CA MET A 75 -21.14 0.28 0.21
C MET A 75 -22.65 0.45 0.01
N GLN A 76 -23.46 -0.21 0.84
CA GLN A 76 -24.92 -0.11 0.78
C GLN A 76 -25.38 1.34 0.99
N SER A 77 -24.81 2.02 1.98
CA SER A 77 -25.18 3.40 2.32
C SER A 77 -24.79 4.40 1.23
N VAL A 78 -23.57 4.34 0.70
CA VAL A 78 -23.05 5.35 -0.25
C VAL A 78 -23.57 5.13 -1.66
N PHE A 79 -23.69 3.87 -2.09
CA PHE A 79 -24.08 3.55 -3.47
C PHE A 79 -25.57 3.24 -3.63
N GLY A 80 -26.28 2.94 -2.54
CA GLY A 80 -27.69 2.52 -2.57
C GLY A 80 -28.72 3.58 -2.17
N ASP A 81 -28.34 4.61 -1.41
CA ASP A 81 -29.28 5.60 -0.87
C ASP A 81 -28.81 7.04 -1.20
N LEU A 82 -29.50 7.71 -2.13
CA LEU A 82 -29.17 9.08 -2.57
C LEU A 82 -29.62 10.17 -1.58
N ASN A 83 -30.37 9.83 -0.53
CA ASN A 83 -31.13 10.79 0.29
C ASN A 83 -30.86 10.72 1.81
N ARG A 84 -29.73 10.18 2.28
CA ARG A 84 -29.37 10.29 3.70
C ARG A 84 -28.61 11.58 4.00
N ASP A 85 -29.07 12.26 5.03
CA ASP A 85 -28.36 13.37 5.65
C ASP A 85 -26.95 12.92 6.03
N LYS A 86 -25.96 13.74 5.66
CA LYS A 86 -24.58 13.60 6.09
C LYS A 86 -24.53 13.78 7.60
N GLU A 87 -24.63 12.71 8.37
CA GLU A 87 -24.32 12.80 9.80
C GLU A 87 -22.85 13.21 9.94
N SER A 88 -22.66 14.40 10.49
CA SER A 88 -21.35 14.98 10.76
C SER A 88 -20.76 14.31 12.01
N GLU A 89 -19.93 13.28 11.82
CA GLU A 89 -19.13 12.77 12.92
C GLU A 89 -17.73 13.41 12.89
N ASN A 90 -17.49 14.27 13.88
CA ASN A 90 -16.21 14.94 14.17
C ASN A 90 -15.14 13.98 14.76
N LEU A 91 -15.12 12.71 14.34
CA LEU A 91 -14.12 11.72 14.76
C LEU A 91 -13.56 10.99 13.55
N ILE A 92 -12.23 10.98 13.40
CA ILE A 92 -11.53 10.14 12.43
C ILE A 92 -11.68 8.69 12.90
N SER A 93 -12.58 7.95 12.27
CA SER A 93 -12.82 6.52 12.47
C SER A 93 -12.56 5.81 11.14
N LEU A 94 -12.27 4.51 11.19
CA LEU A 94 -12.13 3.72 9.95
C LEU A 94 -13.39 3.84 9.08
N GLU A 95 -14.57 3.88 9.70
CA GLU A 95 -15.83 4.05 8.97
C GLU A 95 -15.92 5.41 8.26
N SER A 96 -15.54 6.50 8.93
CA SER A 96 -15.57 7.83 8.30
C SER A 96 -14.55 7.95 7.16
N LEU A 97 -13.38 7.32 7.29
CA LEU A 97 -12.39 7.22 6.21
C LEU A 97 -12.89 6.41 5.01
N VAL A 98 -13.46 5.22 5.25
CA VAL A 98 -14.01 4.36 4.19
C VAL A 98 -15.16 5.06 3.48
N ARG A 99 -16.07 5.70 4.23
CA ARG A 99 -17.18 6.48 3.66
C ARG A 99 -16.68 7.62 2.79
N ALA A 100 -15.77 8.45 3.28
CA ALA A 100 -15.21 9.56 2.51
C ALA A 100 -14.51 9.07 1.23
N ASN A 101 -13.84 7.92 1.29
CA ASN A 101 -13.24 7.32 0.10
C ASN A 101 -14.31 6.85 -0.89
N TYR A 102 -15.36 6.18 -0.42
CA TYR A 102 -16.45 5.66 -1.25
C TYR A 102 -17.30 6.77 -1.88
N GLU A 103 -17.51 7.88 -1.19
CA GLU A 103 -18.17 9.07 -1.76
C GLU A 103 -17.37 9.61 -2.96
N LYS A 104 -16.05 9.76 -2.81
CA LYS A 104 -15.15 10.18 -3.92
C LYS A 104 -15.15 9.17 -5.06
N ILE A 105 -15.23 7.86 -4.75
CA ILE A 105 -15.35 6.80 -5.77
C ILE A 105 -16.69 6.93 -6.51
N ASN A 106 -17.79 7.16 -5.79
CA ASN A 106 -19.12 7.31 -6.39
C ASN A 106 -19.18 8.49 -7.37
N GLU A 107 -18.56 9.62 -7.01
CA GLU A 107 -18.43 10.81 -7.86
C GLU A 107 -17.64 10.54 -9.15
N ASN A 108 -16.66 9.63 -9.10
CA ASN A 108 -15.76 9.32 -10.22
C ASN A 108 -15.94 7.91 -10.79
N TYR A 109 -17.07 7.25 -10.48
CA TYR A 109 -17.25 5.81 -10.63
C TYR A 109 -16.87 5.28 -12.02
N LEU A 110 -17.41 5.91 -13.08
CA LEU A 110 -17.16 5.50 -14.45
C LEU A 110 -15.69 5.65 -14.85
N LYS A 111 -15.01 6.72 -14.40
CA LYS A 111 -13.60 6.98 -14.71
C LYS A 111 -12.68 5.98 -14.00
N ILE A 112 -12.97 5.65 -12.74
CA ILE A 112 -12.20 4.66 -11.97
C ILE A 112 -12.38 3.28 -12.60
N LYS A 113 -13.61 2.93 -13.01
CA LYS A 113 -13.90 1.67 -13.72
C LYS A 113 -13.19 1.61 -15.07
N GLU A 114 -13.15 2.70 -15.83
CA GLU A 114 -12.39 2.79 -17.07
C GLU A 114 -10.87 2.65 -16.83
N PHE A 115 -10.35 3.29 -15.78
CA PHE A 115 -8.94 3.17 -15.39
C PHE A 115 -8.56 1.72 -15.08
N ARG A 116 -9.41 0.99 -14.33
CA ARG A 116 -9.26 -0.45 -14.09
C ARG A 116 -9.13 -1.27 -15.37
N HIS A 117 -9.80 -0.91 -16.46
CA HIS A 117 -9.77 -1.66 -17.71
C HIS A 117 -8.65 -1.22 -18.66
N SER A 118 -8.27 0.06 -18.63
CA SER A 118 -7.36 0.67 -19.61
C SER A 118 -5.91 0.80 -19.13
N TYR A 119 -5.68 0.77 -17.81
CA TYR A 119 -4.35 0.96 -17.25
C TYR A 119 -3.51 -0.32 -17.30
N ASP A 120 -2.24 -0.17 -17.68
CA ASP A 120 -1.28 -1.27 -17.74
C ASP A 120 -0.56 -1.45 -16.39
N PHE A 121 -1.19 -2.20 -15.50
CA PHE A 121 -0.62 -2.55 -14.21
C PHE A 121 0.67 -3.37 -14.34
N GLY A 122 0.83 -4.17 -15.41
CA GLY A 122 2.05 -4.93 -15.66
C GLY A 122 3.25 -4.02 -15.85
N SER A 123 3.08 -2.98 -16.67
CA SER A 123 4.10 -1.93 -16.86
C SER A 123 4.40 -1.17 -15.58
N LEU A 124 3.39 -0.88 -14.74
CA LEU A 124 3.58 -0.24 -13.44
C LEU A 124 4.56 -1.04 -12.56
N ILE A 125 4.39 -2.36 -12.46
CA ILE A 125 5.29 -3.22 -11.66
C ILE A 125 6.73 -3.18 -12.19
N SER A 126 6.91 -3.35 -13.51
CA SER A 126 8.25 -3.33 -14.08
C SER A 126 8.93 -1.97 -13.91
N ASN A 127 8.17 -0.88 -14.04
CA ASN A 127 8.68 0.47 -13.89
C ASN A 127 9.02 0.77 -12.43
N ALA A 128 8.19 0.34 -11.47
CA ALA A 128 8.46 0.47 -10.05
C ALA A 128 9.74 -0.29 -9.62
N LYS A 129 9.93 -1.51 -10.12
CA LYS A 129 11.19 -2.25 -9.88
C LYS A 129 12.40 -1.57 -10.52
N SER A 130 12.26 -1.06 -11.74
CA SER A 130 13.34 -0.31 -12.39
C SER A 130 13.67 0.98 -11.62
N ARG A 131 12.65 1.65 -11.07
CA ARG A 131 12.81 2.84 -10.24
C ARG A 131 13.53 2.51 -8.92
N LEU A 132 13.17 1.41 -8.26
CA LEU A 132 13.84 0.91 -7.07
C LEU A 132 15.29 0.52 -7.36
N GLN A 133 15.53 -0.23 -8.44
CA GLN A 133 16.88 -0.59 -8.87
C GLN A 133 17.76 0.64 -9.07
N SER A 134 17.25 1.64 -9.79
CA SER A 134 17.94 2.91 -10.00
C SER A 134 18.19 3.66 -8.69
N PHE A 135 17.24 3.61 -7.75
CA PHE A 135 17.38 4.25 -6.43
C PHE A 135 18.50 3.63 -5.60
N LEU A 136 18.56 2.29 -5.57
CA LEU A 136 19.57 1.53 -4.84
C LEU A 136 20.96 1.58 -5.51
N GLY A 137 21.05 2.12 -6.73
CA GLY A 137 22.30 2.23 -7.47
C GLY A 137 22.90 0.86 -7.85
N CYS A 138 22.06 -0.16 -8.04
CA CYS A 138 22.51 -1.50 -8.39
C CYS A 138 22.22 -1.87 -9.86
N ASP A 139 23.07 -2.73 -10.44
CA ASP A 139 22.89 -3.21 -11.82
C ASP A 139 21.69 -4.16 -11.96
N SER A 140 21.31 -4.82 -10.86
CA SER A 140 20.14 -5.70 -10.77
C SER A 140 19.71 -5.85 -9.33
N LEU A 141 18.41 -5.97 -9.10
CA LEU A 141 17.86 -6.41 -7.80
C LEU A 141 18.22 -7.87 -7.57
N ASP A 142 18.53 -8.24 -6.32
CA ASP A 142 18.88 -9.61 -5.95
C ASP A 142 17.75 -10.60 -6.32
N ALA A 143 18.12 -11.67 -7.02
CA ALA A 143 17.21 -12.69 -7.50
C ALA A 143 16.69 -13.61 -6.38
N SER A 144 17.31 -13.61 -5.19
CA SER A 144 16.81 -14.36 -4.03
C SER A 144 15.59 -13.72 -3.38
N VAL A 145 15.33 -12.43 -3.65
CA VAL A 145 14.20 -11.70 -3.10
C VAL A 145 12.90 -12.28 -3.64
N LYS A 146 12.06 -12.77 -2.72
CA LYS A 146 10.71 -13.24 -3.03
C LYS A 146 9.76 -12.05 -3.02
N TRP A 147 9.42 -11.59 -4.22
CA TRP A 147 8.49 -10.48 -4.38
C TRP A 147 7.07 -10.88 -3.99
N LYS A 148 6.46 -10.12 -3.07
CA LYS A 148 5.06 -10.27 -2.66
C LYS A 148 4.11 -9.94 -3.82
N PRO A 149 2.98 -10.64 -4.01
CA PRO A 149 1.95 -10.19 -4.94
C PRO A 149 1.41 -8.80 -4.57
N VAL A 150 0.83 -8.10 -5.55
CA VAL A 150 0.22 -6.77 -5.33
C VAL A 150 -1.29 -6.90 -5.49
N TYR A 151 -2.01 -6.67 -4.41
CA TYR A 151 -3.46 -6.78 -4.33
C TYR A 151 -4.10 -5.40 -4.23
N PHE A 152 -5.18 -5.19 -4.97
CA PHE A 152 -5.91 -3.94 -4.94
C PHE A 152 -7.30 -4.11 -4.34
N LEU A 153 -7.75 -3.14 -3.54
CA LEU A 153 -9.13 -3.06 -3.06
C LEU A 153 -9.61 -1.62 -2.92
N PHE A 154 -10.85 -1.43 -2.45
CA PHE A 154 -11.31 -0.11 -1.98
C PHE A 154 -11.58 -0.16 -0.48
N LEU A 155 -10.87 0.65 0.30
CA LEU A 155 -11.00 0.80 1.75
C LEU A 155 -10.88 2.28 2.11
N SER A 156 -9.71 2.76 2.52
CA SER A 156 -9.50 4.09 3.14
C SER A 156 -8.56 5.03 2.36
N ALA A 157 -8.27 4.75 1.07
CA ALA A 157 -7.31 5.50 0.26
C ALA A 157 -5.86 5.46 0.78
N ASP A 158 -5.42 4.29 1.23
CA ASP A 158 -4.07 4.05 1.75
C ASP A 158 -3.47 2.76 1.18
N GLY A 159 -2.16 2.55 1.35
CA GLY A 159 -1.48 1.28 1.05
C GLY A 159 -0.87 0.66 2.30
N MET A 160 -0.73 -0.66 2.31
CA MET A 160 -0.15 -1.40 3.42
C MET A 160 0.71 -2.56 2.90
N ASP A 161 1.95 -2.66 3.38
CA ASP A 161 2.72 -3.89 3.27
C ASP A 161 2.25 -4.89 4.35
N MET A 162 1.71 -6.02 3.89
CA MET A 162 1.25 -7.12 4.74
C MET A 162 2.19 -8.32 4.57
N ASP A 163 2.24 -9.24 5.53
CA ASP A 163 3.18 -10.37 5.53
C ASP A 163 3.22 -11.12 4.18
N ASP A 164 2.07 -11.33 3.55
CA ASP A 164 1.93 -12.13 2.33
C ASP A 164 1.67 -11.33 1.04
N ALA A 165 1.38 -10.02 1.11
CA ALA A 165 1.01 -9.20 -0.04
C ALA A 165 1.26 -7.71 0.21
N ILE A 166 1.52 -6.95 -0.86
CA ILE A 166 1.36 -5.50 -0.83
C ILE A 166 -0.09 -5.19 -1.18
N VAL A 167 -0.81 -4.54 -0.27
CA VAL A 167 -2.24 -4.28 -0.39
C VAL A 167 -2.47 -2.79 -0.58
N ILE A 168 -3.08 -2.40 -1.70
CA ILE A 168 -3.17 -0.99 -2.10
C ILE A 168 -4.62 -0.59 -2.35
N ASP A 169 -5.04 0.55 -1.80
CA ASP A 169 -6.31 1.15 -2.17
C ASP A 169 -6.28 1.63 -3.64
N PHE A 170 -7.19 1.10 -4.43
CA PHE A 170 -7.28 1.36 -5.86
C PHE A 170 -7.62 2.82 -6.18
N ASN A 171 -8.40 3.49 -5.31
CA ASN A 171 -8.73 4.91 -5.49
C ASN A 171 -7.53 5.83 -5.20
N LEU A 172 -6.59 5.41 -4.34
CA LEU A 172 -5.33 6.11 -4.15
C LEU A 172 -4.52 6.10 -5.45
N ILE A 173 -4.29 4.90 -6.01
CA ILE A 173 -3.52 4.72 -7.24
C ILE A 173 -4.19 5.41 -8.43
N TYR A 174 -5.51 5.37 -8.54
CA TYR A 174 -6.24 6.10 -9.59
C TYR A 174 -5.92 7.61 -9.59
N LYS A 175 -5.84 8.25 -8.41
CA LYS A 175 -5.63 9.71 -8.30
C LYS A 175 -4.20 10.15 -8.59
N MET A 176 -3.23 9.26 -8.41
CA MET A 176 -1.82 9.55 -8.65
C MET A 176 -1.53 9.72 -10.14
N THR A 177 -0.53 10.55 -10.47
CA THR A 177 0.10 10.56 -11.80
C THR A 177 0.89 9.27 -12.02
N GLU A 178 1.30 9.00 -13.26
CA GLU A 178 2.10 7.80 -13.58
C GLU A 178 3.40 7.75 -12.76
N GLU A 179 4.12 8.86 -12.68
CA GLU A 179 5.34 8.96 -11.88
C GLU A 179 5.08 8.71 -10.39
N GLN A 180 4.00 9.27 -9.84
CA GLN A 180 3.62 9.07 -8.44
C GLN A 180 3.29 7.61 -8.15
N ARG A 181 2.56 6.92 -9.03
CA ARG A 181 2.26 5.48 -8.87
C ARG A 181 3.53 4.64 -8.88
N ILE A 182 4.45 4.93 -9.81
CA ILE A 182 5.73 4.23 -9.93
C ILE A 182 6.56 4.41 -8.67
N ASN A 183 6.67 5.64 -8.17
CA ASN A 183 7.44 5.94 -6.97
C ASN A 183 6.81 5.33 -5.72
N PHE A 184 5.49 5.43 -5.56
CA PHE A 184 4.74 4.81 -4.47
C PHE A 184 4.97 3.30 -4.43
N LEU A 185 4.83 2.61 -5.57
CA LEU A 185 5.04 1.16 -5.58
C LEU A 185 6.51 0.77 -5.42
N ALA A 186 7.45 1.63 -5.84
CA ALA A 186 8.87 1.43 -5.57
C ALA A 186 9.21 1.59 -4.08
N HIS A 187 8.50 2.46 -3.35
CA HIS A 187 8.54 2.55 -1.88
C HIS A 187 8.10 1.23 -1.26
N GLU A 188 6.94 0.68 -1.63
CA GLU A 188 6.49 -0.62 -1.11
C GLU A 188 7.45 -1.78 -1.46
N PHE A 189 8.00 -1.77 -2.67
CA PHE A 189 9.01 -2.75 -3.07
C PHE A 189 10.32 -2.61 -2.32
N PHE A 190 10.66 -1.42 -1.81
CA PHE A 190 11.81 -1.26 -0.94
C PHE A 190 11.61 -2.04 0.37
N HIS A 191 10.42 -2.01 0.98
CA HIS A 191 10.15 -2.80 2.20
C HIS A 191 10.30 -4.30 1.95
N VAL A 192 9.77 -4.81 0.84
CA VAL A 192 9.95 -6.22 0.45
C VAL A 192 11.42 -6.57 0.24
N TYR A 193 12.16 -5.70 -0.46
CA TYR A 193 13.57 -5.91 -0.74
C TYR A 193 14.41 -5.90 0.53
N ARG A 194 14.25 -4.88 1.37
CA ARG A 194 14.95 -4.72 2.64
C ARG A 194 14.60 -5.83 3.62
N GLY A 195 13.32 -6.19 3.73
CA GLY A 195 12.82 -7.27 4.59
C GLY A 195 13.51 -8.61 4.31
N HIS A 196 13.93 -8.87 3.07
CA HIS A 196 14.70 -10.08 2.73
C HIS A 196 16.08 -10.14 3.41
N PHE A 197 16.70 -8.98 3.64
CA PHE A 197 18.04 -8.86 4.25
C PHE A 197 18.00 -8.42 5.71
N GLU A 198 16.79 -8.25 6.25
CA GLU A 198 16.55 -7.78 7.60
C GLU A 198 17.01 -8.81 8.64
N ASN A 199 17.61 -8.33 9.73
CA ASN A 199 17.91 -9.18 10.88
C ASN A 199 16.85 -8.95 11.96
N HIS A 200 15.74 -9.68 11.82
CA HIS A 200 14.58 -9.55 12.70
C HIS A 200 14.92 -9.71 14.18
N GLU A 201 15.70 -10.73 14.54
CA GLU A 201 16.07 -10.97 15.95
C GLU A 201 16.86 -9.79 16.53
N PHE A 202 17.75 -9.17 15.75
CA PHE A 202 18.50 -8.00 16.19
C PHE A 202 17.62 -6.76 16.31
N ASN A 203 16.82 -6.49 15.27
CA ASN A 203 15.99 -5.28 15.19
C ASN A 203 14.92 -5.23 16.27
N TYR A 204 14.32 -6.38 16.60
CA TYR A 204 13.26 -6.49 17.60
C TYR A 204 13.78 -6.89 18.99
N ALA A 205 15.11 -6.93 19.20
CA ALA A 205 15.69 -7.27 20.50
C ALA A 205 15.36 -6.23 21.60
N ASN A 206 15.16 -4.96 21.23
CA ASN A 206 14.80 -3.87 22.13
C ASN A 206 14.29 -2.63 21.34
N ASP A 207 13.66 -1.70 22.05
CA ASP A 207 13.03 -0.50 21.47
C ASP A 207 14.00 0.43 20.73
N ILE A 208 15.28 0.50 21.16
CA ILE A 208 16.28 1.35 20.49
C ILE A 208 16.65 0.76 19.13
N ASN A 209 16.90 -0.56 19.08
CA ASN A 209 17.18 -1.25 17.82
C ASN A 209 16.00 -1.10 16.86
N PHE A 210 14.77 -1.27 17.36
CA PHE A 210 13.56 -1.11 16.57
C PHE A 210 13.39 0.32 16.05
N ALA A 211 13.64 1.34 16.88
CA ALA A 211 13.55 2.74 16.46
C ALA A 211 14.58 3.10 15.38
N ILE A 212 15.82 2.61 15.52
CA ILE A 212 16.88 2.79 14.50
C ILE A 212 16.47 2.08 13.21
N ASP A 213 15.94 0.85 13.31
CA ASP A 213 15.44 0.11 12.17
C ASP A 213 14.34 0.89 11.44
N MET A 214 13.38 1.45 12.17
CA MET A 214 12.26 2.19 11.60
C MET A 214 12.71 3.45 10.86
N ILE A 215 13.68 4.19 11.40
CA ILE A 215 14.28 5.34 10.72
C ILE A 215 14.90 4.90 9.38
N ALA A 216 15.57 3.76 9.35
CA ALA A 216 16.15 3.23 8.12
C ALA A 216 15.10 2.63 7.17
N ASN A 217 14.04 2.00 7.68
CA ASN A 217 12.98 1.40 6.88
C ASN A 217 12.17 2.46 6.14
N GLU A 218 11.52 3.35 6.90
CA GLU A 218 10.63 4.37 6.34
C GLU A 218 11.43 5.52 5.77
N GLY A 219 12.46 5.98 6.48
CA GLY A 219 13.22 7.17 6.07
C GLY A 219 13.97 7.01 4.75
N ILE A 220 14.36 5.78 4.37
CA ILE A 220 14.93 5.50 3.04
C ILE A 220 13.81 5.35 2.01
N ALA A 221 12.73 4.64 2.33
CA ALA A 221 11.59 4.47 1.45
C ALA A 221 10.95 5.83 1.07
N ASP A 222 10.81 6.74 2.02
CA ASP A 222 10.27 8.10 1.84
C ASP A 222 11.09 8.95 0.84
N GLN A 223 12.38 8.66 0.66
CA GLN A 223 13.19 9.34 -0.36
C GLN A 223 12.79 8.91 -1.79
N ILE A 224 12.00 7.85 -1.96
CA ILE A 224 11.54 7.35 -3.26
C ILE A 224 10.29 8.10 -3.71
N ASP A 225 9.28 8.22 -2.85
CA ASP A 225 7.93 8.72 -3.17
C ASP A 225 7.58 10.06 -2.53
N LYS A 226 8.29 10.48 -1.48
CA LYS A 226 8.13 11.77 -0.79
C LYS A 226 9.30 12.71 -1.07
N TYR A 227 10.03 12.47 -2.16
CA TYR A 227 11.21 13.26 -2.58
C TYR A 227 10.93 14.76 -2.79
N MET A 228 9.68 15.11 -3.11
CA MET A 228 9.21 16.51 -3.24
C MET A 228 8.93 17.19 -1.88
N GLY A 229 9.10 16.46 -0.78
CA GLY A 229 8.87 16.92 0.58
C GLY A 229 7.46 16.63 1.10
N TYR A 230 7.35 16.41 2.41
CA TYR A 230 6.10 16.03 3.07
C TYR A 230 4.95 17.00 2.85
N ARG A 231 5.23 18.32 2.77
CA ARG A 231 4.18 19.32 2.54
C ARG A 231 3.44 19.06 1.23
N GLU A 232 4.20 18.89 0.15
CA GLU A 232 3.66 18.72 -1.19
C GLU A 232 3.04 17.33 -1.34
N TYR A 233 3.69 16.29 -0.80
CA TYR A 233 3.12 14.93 -0.79
C TYR A 233 1.74 14.88 -0.12
N TYR A 234 1.64 15.28 1.16
CA TYR A 234 0.37 15.17 1.89
C TYR A 234 -0.69 16.15 1.41
N SER A 235 -0.31 17.34 0.91
CA SER A 235 -1.30 18.31 0.42
C SER A 235 -1.84 17.95 -0.97
N SER A 236 -0.99 17.44 -1.87
CA SER A 236 -1.36 17.26 -3.29
C SER A 236 -1.74 15.82 -3.63
N ILE A 237 -1.08 14.83 -3.03
CA ILE A 237 -1.32 13.41 -3.32
C ILE A 237 -2.39 12.86 -2.38
N ILE A 238 -2.17 13.01 -1.07
CA ILE A 238 -3.14 12.57 -0.06
C ILE A 238 -4.34 13.53 0.01
N GLY A 239 -4.11 14.83 -0.23
CA GLY A 239 -5.17 15.85 -0.18
C GLY A 239 -5.50 16.33 1.23
N SER A 240 -4.60 16.13 2.20
CA SER A 240 -4.78 16.55 3.59
C SER A 240 -3.74 17.60 3.99
N LYS A 241 -4.21 18.86 4.09
CA LYS A 241 -3.39 19.97 4.55
C LYS A 241 -3.00 19.85 6.02
N GLU A 242 -3.90 19.32 6.85
CA GLU A 242 -3.66 19.10 8.28
C GLU A 242 -2.52 18.11 8.49
N LEU A 243 -2.58 16.95 7.81
CA LEU A 243 -1.47 15.98 7.84
C LEU A 243 -0.19 16.59 7.28
N ALA A 244 -0.28 17.39 6.22
CA ALA A 244 0.90 18.07 5.68
C ALA A 244 1.57 18.99 6.70
N GLU A 245 0.81 19.73 7.51
CA GLU A 245 1.34 20.60 8.55
C GLU A 245 1.94 19.81 9.71
N GLU A 246 1.30 18.72 10.12
CA GLU A 246 1.79 17.83 11.17
C GLU A 246 3.11 17.18 10.79
N PHE A 247 3.19 16.54 9.61
CA PHE A 247 4.41 15.89 9.13
C PHE A 247 5.56 16.88 8.90
N VAL A 248 5.27 18.10 8.42
CA VAL A 248 6.29 19.15 8.31
C VAL A 248 6.81 19.55 9.68
N SER A 249 5.94 19.70 10.68
CA SER A 249 6.31 20.03 12.05
C SER A 249 7.21 18.94 12.66
N LEU A 250 6.82 17.68 12.54
CA LEU A 250 7.62 16.53 12.99
C LEU A 250 8.98 16.49 12.30
N TYR A 251 9.02 16.58 10.98
CA TYR A 251 10.27 16.56 10.22
C TYR A 251 11.21 17.71 10.59
N SER A 252 10.67 18.91 10.80
CA SER A 252 11.46 20.09 11.19
C SER A 252 12.14 19.94 12.57
N LYS A 253 11.65 19.05 13.42
CA LYS A 253 12.20 18.76 14.75
C LYS A 253 13.12 17.54 14.77
N ALA A 254 13.11 16.73 13.71
CA ALA A 254 13.81 15.45 13.67
C ALA A 254 15.29 15.54 14.02
N GLU A 255 16.02 16.55 13.54
CA GLU A 255 17.44 16.76 13.89
C GLU A 255 17.65 16.98 15.39
N GLN A 256 16.80 17.79 16.01
CA GLN A 256 16.85 18.05 17.45
C GLN A 256 16.48 16.80 18.25
N ASP A 257 15.48 16.05 17.80
CA ASP A 257 15.04 14.81 18.45
C ASP A 257 16.13 13.73 18.38
N ILE A 258 16.79 13.58 17.22
CA ILE A 258 17.94 12.67 17.04
C ILE A 258 19.11 13.09 17.94
N THR A 259 19.43 14.38 18.02
CA THR A 259 20.50 14.89 18.90
C THR A 259 20.19 14.61 20.37
N THR A 260 18.92 14.78 20.77
CA THR A 260 18.46 14.51 22.12
C THR A 260 18.55 13.01 22.44
N LEU A 261 18.11 12.15 21.51
CA LEU A 261 18.23 10.69 21.64
C LEU A 261 19.70 10.27 21.78
N GLN A 262 20.58 10.78 20.91
CA GLN A 262 22.02 10.49 20.99
C GLN A 262 22.60 10.90 22.35
N THR A 263 22.22 12.06 22.86
CA THR A 263 22.68 12.55 24.18
C THR A 263 22.24 11.63 25.30
N ILE A 264 20.96 11.21 25.31
CA ILE A 264 20.42 10.28 26.31
C ILE A 264 21.13 8.93 26.23
N LEU A 265 21.37 8.40 25.03
CA LEU A 265 22.08 7.14 24.83
C LEU A 265 23.52 7.20 25.39
N LEU A 266 24.24 8.29 25.14
CA LEU A 266 25.60 8.49 25.68
C LEU A 266 25.58 8.61 27.21
N GLN A 267 24.63 9.37 27.77
CA GLN A 267 24.47 9.52 29.22
C GLN A 267 24.13 8.18 29.89
N TYR A 268 23.28 7.37 29.28
CA TYR A 268 22.96 6.02 29.76
C TYR A 268 24.20 5.09 29.70
N ALA A 269 24.93 5.11 28.58
CA ALA A 269 26.16 4.31 28.43
C ALA A 269 27.24 4.69 29.47
N ASP A 270 27.35 5.98 29.79
CA ASP A 270 28.24 6.52 30.82
C ASP A 270 27.70 6.38 32.25
N LYS A 271 26.55 5.70 32.45
CA LYS A 271 25.87 5.51 33.74
C LYS A 271 25.50 6.82 34.45
N GLN A 272 25.27 7.89 33.68
CA GLN A 272 24.81 9.19 34.19
C GLN A 272 23.29 9.22 34.39
N ILE A 273 22.57 8.28 33.77
CA ILE A 273 21.13 8.07 33.92
C ILE A 273 20.92 6.60 34.28
N ASP A 274 20.16 6.34 35.34
CA ASP A 274 19.81 4.99 35.79
C ASP A 274 18.56 4.45 35.07
N LYS A 275 18.35 3.14 35.11
CA LYS A 275 17.23 2.43 34.46
C LYS A 275 15.81 2.78 34.94
N ASN A 276 15.66 3.71 35.90
CA ASN A 276 14.40 4.00 36.58
C ASN A 276 13.67 5.20 35.99
#